data_AF-A0A0L0V4G0-F1
#
_entry.id   AF-A0A0L0V4G0-F1
#
_cell.length_a   1.000
_cell.length_b   1.000
_cell.length_c   1.000
_cell.angle_alpha   90.00
_cell.angle_beta   90.00
_cell.angle_gamma   90.00
#
_symmetry.space_group_name_H-M   'P 1'
#
loop_
_entity.id
_entity.type
_entity.pdbx_description
1 polymer ?
#
loop_
_entity_poly.entity_id
_entity_poly.type
_entity_poly.pdbx_seq_one_letter_code
_entity_poly.pdbx_strand_id
1 'polypeptide(L)'
;MAVEQTQSDSIPSDWHHLSLEVPVPTHQQAQIILKTISPDKPVKSPHFIRRSISIKPQADQDPSSTPAYILITIAALTLRQARVSMDHLLSDLELVVEALATFSASS
;
A
#
# COMPACT_ATOMS: atom_id res chain seq x y z
N MET A 1 -10.10 -19.68 14.58
CA MET A 1 -9.75 -19.17 13.23
C MET A 1 -8.43 -18.44 13.36
N ALA A 2 -7.40 -18.94 12.68
CA ALA A 2 -6.02 -18.46 12.86
C ALA A 2 -5.85 -17.09 12.21
N VAL A 3 -5.51 -16.09 13.03
CA VAL A 3 -4.89 -14.87 12.56
C VAL A 3 -3.46 -15.22 12.20
N GLU A 4 -3.19 -15.35 10.91
CA GLU A 4 -1.83 -15.43 10.37
C GLU A 4 -1.20 -14.05 10.60
N GLN A 5 -0.64 -13.87 11.80
CA GLN A 5 0.23 -12.75 12.12
C GLN A 5 1.41 -12.85 11.17
N THR A 6 1.38 -12.05 10.10
CA THR A 6 2.54 -11.77 9.25
C THR A 6 3.74 -11.56 10.15
N GLN A 7 4.63 -12.55 10.13
CA GLN A 7 5.86 -12.61 10.88
C GLN A 7 6.61 -11.29 10.67
N SER A 8 6.71 -10.51 11.75
CA SER A 8 7.52 -9.31 11.84
C SER A 8 9.00 -9.71 11.81
N ASP A 9 9.46 -10.29 10.71
CA ASP A 9 10.88 -10.32 10.44
C ASP A 9 11.33 -8.86 10.38
N SER A 10 12.23 -8.48 11.28
CA SER A 10 12.85 -7.16 11.23
C SER A 10 13.45 -6.97 9.84
N ILE A 11 13.16 -5.83 9.22
CA ILE A 11 13.78 -5.48 7.94
C ILE A 11 15.27 -5.26 8.23
N PRO A 12 16.19 -5.88 7.46
CA PRO A 12 17.63 -5.69 7.67
C PRO A 12 18.01 -4.20 7.54
N SER A 13 18.92 -3.72 8.39
CA SER A 13 19.28 -2.29 8.45
C SER A 13 20.08 -1.81 7.23
N ASP A 14 20.62 -2.72 6.44
CA ASP A 14 21.34 -2.47 5.19
C ASP A 14 20.41 -2.33 3.97
N TRP A 15 19.10 -2.52 4.14
CA TRP A 15 18.15 -2.37 3.05
C TRP A 15 17.77 -0.92 2.79
N HIS A 16 17.42 -0.63 1.54
CA HIS A 16 16.85 0.65 1.16
C HIS A 16 15.36 0.69 1.51
N HIS A 17 14.92 1.79 2.11
CA HIS A 17 13.53 2.01 2.50
C HIS A 17 12.93 3.16 1.71
N LEU A 18 11.76 2.92 1.10
CA LEU A 18 10.94 3.93 0.44
C LEU A 18 9.55 3.91 1.07
N SER A 19 9.03 5.08 1.39
CA SER A 19 7.66 5.26 1.87
C SER A 19 6.94 6.27 1.01
N LEU A 20 5.68 5.97 0.69
CA LEU A 20 4.79 6.83 -0.07
C LEU A 20 3.45 6.94 0.66
N GLU A 21 2.98 8.17 0.80
CA GLU A 21 1.65 8.48 1.34
C GLU A 21 0.74 8.89 0.18
N VAL A 22 -0.35 8.16 0.00
CA VAL A 22 -1.34 8.44 -1.05
C VAL A 22 -2.63 8.91 -0.37
N PRO A 23 -3.00 10.19 -0.49
CA PRO A 23 -4.25 10.69 0.07
C PRO A 23 -5.45 10.07 -0.65
N VAL A 24 -6.48 9.71 0.11
CA VAL A 24 -7.73 9.18 -0.44
C VAL A 24 -8.94 9.91 0.15
N PRO A 25 -9.95 10.27 -0.68
CA PRO A 25 -11.09 11.06 -0.23
C PRO A 25 -11.89 10.44 0.92
N THR A 26 -11.99 9.12 0.99
CA THR A 26 -12.75 8.43 2.04
C THR A 26 -12.03 7.17 2.53
N HIS A 27 -12.28 6.80 3.78
CA HIS A 27 -11.79 5.54 4.35
C HIS A 27 -12.31 4.32 3.58
N GLN A 28 -13.55 4.36 3.08
CA GLN A 28 -14.12 3.28 2.28
C GLN A 28 -13.36 3.09 0.96
N GLN A 29 -13.03 4.17 0.24
CA GLN A 29 -12.20 4.07 -0.96
C GLN A 29 -10.81 3.51 -0.65
N ALA A 30 -10.19 3.95 0.46
CA ALA A 30 -8.91 3.42 0.91
C ALA A 30 -8.98 1.90 1.15
N GLN A 31 -10.07 1.40 1.76
CA GLN A 31 -10.30 -0.03 1.97
C GLN A 31 -10.48 -0.80 0.66
N ILE A 32 -11.21 -0.24 -0.31
CA ILE A 32 -11.39 -0.87 -1.63
C ILE A 32 -10.02 -0.99 -2.32
N ILE A 33 -9.28 0.12 -2.40
CA ILE A 33 -7.96 0.15 -3.03
C ILE A 33 -7.03 -0.86 -2.35
N LEU A 34 -6.92 -0.83 -1.02
CA LEU A 34 -6.07 -1.75 -0.27
C LEU A 34 -6.40 -3.21 -0.60
N LYS A 35 -7.68 -3.58 -0.60
CA LYS A 35 -8.11 -4.96 -0.93
C LYS A 35 -7.76 -5.35 -2.35
N THR A 36 -7.80 -4.42 -3.30
CA THR A 36 -7.52 -4.69 -4.71
C THR A 36 -6.02 -4.76 -5.01
N ILE A 37 -5.19 -3.92 -4.39
CA ILE A 37 -3.74 -3.87 -4.64
C ILE A 37 -2.91 -4.73 -3.68
N SER A 38 -3.55 -5.32 -2.66
CA SER A 38 -2.86 -6.24 -1.76
C SER A 38 -2.40 -7.45 -2.56
N PRO A 39 -1.13 -7.87 -2.43
CA PRO A 39 -0.61 -8.93 -3.25
C PRO A 39 -1.34 -10.25 -2.96
N ASP A 40 -1.90 -10.90 -4.00
CA ASP A 40 -2.61 -12.20 -3.90
C ASP A 40 -1.72 -13.33 -3.39
N LYS A 41 -0.40 -13.18 -3.51
CA LYS A 41 0.62 -14.14 -3.10
C LYS A 41 1.81 -13.40 -2.49
N PRO A 42 2.56 -14.02 -1.56
CA PRO A 42 3.81 -13.44 -1.06
C PRO A 42 4.70 -13.06 -2.26
N VAL A 43 5.33 -11.89 -2.17
CA VAL A 43 6.20 -11.36 -3.23
C VAL A 43 7.17 -12.48 -3.64
N LYS A 44 7.35 -12.73 -4.94
CA LYS A 44 8.11 -13.90 -5.48
C LYS A 44 9.52 -14.06 -4.90
N SER A 45 10.07 -13.05 -4.21
CA SER A 45 11.37 -13.11 -3.56
C SER A 45 11.37 -12.31 -2.25
N PRO A 46 10.79 -12.84 -1.16
CA PRO A 46 10.69 -12.13 0.12
C PRO A 46 12.06 -11.88 0.78
N HIS A 47 13.09 -12.59 0.33
CA HIS A 47 14.49 -12.42 0.75
C HIS A 47 15.18 -11.19 0.18
N PHE A 48 14.64 -10.55 -0.86
CA PHE A 48 15.25 -9.38 -1.49
C PHE A 48 14.36 -8.14 -1.45
N ILE A 49 13.06 -8.33 -1.22
CA ILE A 49 12.09 -7.25 -1.18
C ILE A 49 10.95 -7.56 -0.21
N ARG A 50 10.56 -6.54 0.55
CA ARG A 50 9.38 -6.54 1.42
C ARG A 50 8.53 -5.33 1.08
N ARG A 51 7.22 -5.55 1.01
CA ARG A 51 6.21 -4.52 0.72
C ARG A 51 5.16 -4.58 1.81
N SER A 52 4.83 -3.43 2.37
CA SER A 52 3.73 -3.25 3.31
C SER A 52 2.82 -2.15 2.77
N ILE A 53 1.51 -2.33 2.92
CA ILE A 53 0.51 -1.34 2.58
C ILE A 53 -0.46 -1.28 3.74
N SER A 54 -0.73 -0.08 4.23
CA SER A 54 -1.64 0.12 5.36
C SER A 54 -2.43 1.40 5.19
N ILE A 55 -3.63 1.43 5.76
CA ILE A 55 -4.45 2.64 5.81
C ILE A 55 -4.13 3.35 7.12
N LYS A 56 -3.89 4.66 7.06
CA LYS A 56 -3.62 5.49 8.22
C LYS A 56 -4.60 6.67 8.26
N PRO A 57 -5.04 7.09 9.45
CA PRO A 57 -5.82 8.32 9.61
C PRO A 57 -4.90 9.53 9.39
N GLN A 58 -5.42 10.58 8.76
CA GLN A 58 -4.70 11.86 8.68
C GLN A 58 -4.59 12.47 10.09
N ALA A 59 -3.38 12.84 10.50
CA ALA A 59 -3.03 13.13 11.89
C ALA A 59 -3.67 14.41 12.49
N ASP A 60 -4.53 15.12 11.76
CA ASP A 60 -4.95 16.49 12.11
C ASP A 60 -6.43 16.82 11.80
N GLN A 61 -7.30 15.81 11.59
CA GLN A 61 -8.71 16.07 11.30
C GLN A 61 -9.68 15.35 12.24
N ASP A 62 -10.81 16.03 12.49
CA ASP A 62 -11.94 15.61 13.33
C ASP A 62 -12.29 14.12 13.07
N PRO A 63 -12.42 13.27 14.11
CA PRO A 63 -12.81 11.86 13.95
C PRO A 63 -14.14 11.67 13.20
N SER A 64 -14.97 12.71 13.05
CA SER A 64 -16.19 12.71 12.25
C SER A 64 -15.98 12.89 10.73
N SER A 65 -14.81 13.39 10.31
CA SER A 65 -14.44 13.63 8.92
C SER A 65 -12.96 13.27 8.73
N THR A 66 -12.65 11.99 8.64
CA THR A 66 -11.25 11.54 8.52
C THR A 66 -10.93 11.17 7.07
N PRO A 67 -10.27 12.06 6.31
CA PRO A 67 -9.51 11.63 5.14
C PRO A 67 -8.51 10.58 5.61
N ALA A 68 -8.45 9.49 4.84
CA ALA A 68 -7.50 8.43 5.04
C ALA A 68 -6.36 8.62 4.04
N TYR A 69 -5.18 8.10 4.37
CA TYR A 69 -4.15 7.89 3.37
C TYR A 69 -3.71 6.44 3.38
N ILE A 70 -3.26 5.98 2.21
CA ILE A 70 -2.62 4.69 2.05
C ILE A 70 -1.12 4.93 2.22
N LEU A 71 -0.54 4.33 3.26
CA LEU A 71 0.89 4.28 3.49
C LEU A 71 1.44 3.02 2.83
N ILE A 72 2.27 3.21 1.82
CA ILE A 72 3.01 2.17 1.13
C ILE A 72 4.45 2.23 1.60
N THR A 73 5.01 1.09 2.00
CA THR A 73 6.42 0.98 2.37
C THR A 73 7.06 -0.17 1.61
N ILE A 74 8.18 0.12 0.96
CA ILE A 74 9.00 -0.88 0.26
C ILE A 74 10.37 -0.87 0.93
N ALA A 75 10.82 -2.06 1.32
CA ALA A 75 12.20 -2.29 1.72
C ALA A 75 12.86 -3.28 0.75
N ALA A 76 14.03 -2.96 0.23
CA ALA A 76 14.73 -3.83 -0.71
C ALA A 76 16.25 -3.77 -0.57
N LEU A 77 16.92 -4.85 -0.97
CA LEU A 77 18.38 -4.96 -0.93
C LEU A 77 19.08 -3.93 -1.82
N THR A 78 18.46 -3.52 -2.93
CA THR A 78 19.02 -2.52 -3.84
C THR A 78 18.02 -1.45 -4.19
N LEU A 79 18.51 -0.22 -4.45
CA LEU A 79 17.66 0.88 -4.91
C LEU A 79 16.95 0.56 -6.23
N ARG A 80 17.58 -0.22 -7.12
CA ARG A 80 16.96 -0.68 -8.37
C ARG A 80 15.73 -1.54 -8.10
N GLN A 81 15.80 -2.48 -7.16
CA GLN A 81 14.65 -3.32 -6.78
C GLN A 81 13.55 -2.48 -6.13
N ALA A 82 13.93 -1.55 -5.25
CA ALA A 82 12.98 -0.63 -4.62
C ALA A 82 12.22 0.19 -5.66
N ARG A 83 12.95 0.75 -6.65
CA ARG A 83 12.37 1.51 -7.76
C ARG A 83 11.41 0.65 -8.59
N VAL A 84 11.85 -0.50 -9.09
CA VAL A 84 11.02 -1.36 -9.95
C VAL A 84 9.74 -1.78 -9.23
N SER A 85 9.83 -2.11 -7.94
CA SER A 85 8.65 -2.46 -7.16
C SER A 85 7.73 -1.28 -6.89
N MET A 86 8.25 -0.05 -6.75
CA MET A 86 7.43 1.15 -6.63
C MET A 86 6.72 1.44 -7.95
N ASP A 87 7.42 1.37 -9.07
CA ASP A 87 6.86 1.60 -10.41
C ASP A 87 5.68 0.65 -10.68
N HIS A 88 5.85 -0.66 -10.43
CA HIS A 88 4.75 -1.63 -10.57
C HIS A 88 3.55 -1.31 -9.67
N LEU A 89 3.80 -0.93 -8.42
CA LEU A 89 2.75 -0.63 -7.46
C LEU A 89 1.96 0.62 -7.86
N LEU A 90 2.65 1.64 -8.36
CA LEU A 90 2.03 2.87 -8.84
C LEU A 90 1.15 2.62 -10.07
N SER A 91 1.60 1.76 -11.01
CA SER A 91 0.77 1.37 -12.14
C SER A 91 -0.49 0.60 -11.72
N ASP A 92 -0.39 -0.31 -10.74
CA ASP A 92 -1.56 -1.01 -10.20
C ASP A 92 -2.53 -0.02 -9.53
N LEU A 93 -1.99 0.93 -8.76
CA LEU A 93 -2.78 1.93 -8.04
C LEU A 93 -3.50 2.87 -9.02
N GLU A 94 -2.83 3.33 -10.07
CA GLU A 94 -3.41 4.16 -11.14
C GLU A 94 -4.62 3.47 -11.75
N LEU A 95 -4.47 2.20 -12.16
CA LEU A 95 -5.55 1.41 -12.73
C LEU A 95 -6.77 1.31 -11.80
N VAL A 96 -6.55 1.08 -10.50
CA VAL A 96 -7.64 0.97 -9.53
C VAL A 96 -8.34 2.31 -9.31
N VAL A 97 -7.58 3.40 -9.25
CA VAL A 97 -8.14 4.75 -9.10
C VAL A 97 -8.96 5.13 -10.33
N GLU A 98 -8.49 4.84 -11.53
CA GLU A 98 -9.24 5.05 -12.78
C GLU A 98 -10.53 4.22 -12.82
N ALA A 99 -10.46 2.95 -12.40
CA ALA A 99 -11.63 2.09 -12.31
C ALA A 99 -12.66 2.65 -11.30
N LEU A 100 -12.21 3.10 -10.13
CA LEU A 100 -13.08 3.75 -9.15
C LEU A 100 -13.74 5.00 -9.73
N ALA A 101 -12.97 5.89 -10.35
CA ALA A 101 -13.51 7.11 -10.95
C ALA A 101 -14.54 6.82 -12.05
N THR A 102 -14.32 5.78 -12.86
CA THR A 102 -15.20 5.39 -13.95
C THR A 102 -16.50 4.76 -13.46
N PHE A 103 -16.42 3.87 -12.47
CA PHE A 103 -17.57 3.07 -12.03
C PHE A 103 -18.31 3.65 -10.81
N SER A 104 -17.70 4.55 -10.03
CA SER A 104 -18.37 5.16 -8.86
C SER A 104 -19.41 6.21 -9.24
N ALA A 105 -19.30 6.83 -10.42
CA ALA A 105 -20.27 7.81 -10.91
C ALA A 105 -21.58 7.18 -11.43
N SER A 106 -21.64 5.84 -11.50
CA SER A 106 -22.77 5.08 -12.05
C SER A 106 -23.72 4.52 -10.98
N SER A 107 -23.70 5.02 -9.74
CA SER A 107 -24.59 4.57 -8.65
C SER A 107 -25.34 5.72 -8.00
#